data_AF-A0A0B7AR07-F1
#
_entry.id   AF-A0A0B7AR07-F1
#
_cell.length_a   1.000
_cell.length_b   1.000
_cell.length_c   1.000
_cell.angle_alpha   90.00
_cell.angle_beta   90.00
_cell.angle_gamma   90.00
#
_symmetry.space_group_name_H-M   'P 1'
#
loop_
_entity.id
_entity.type
_entity.pdbx_description
1 polymer ?
#
loop_
_entity_poly.entity_id
_entity_poly.type
_entity_poly.pdbx_seq_one_letter_code
_entity_poly.pdbx_strand_id
1 'polypeptide(L)'
;FELPVHIQQKCIVSNCQLTWGEKAADHARLAIPKGTFLHTVPVTVDHQTKYVTIFFSIDDNLKKSVSSEKVESLPFMNSDIGHFMKVQGLLKENIMPDYLQDRNENMSASLPSENNSHGENINVVSLWNLKLYPAKSSMPASFKDAVNAISLATINKSQKMSVSLFSLADLLVLKDVQAMLNFRKSLFKKIF
;
A
#
# COMPACT_ATOMS: atom_id res chain seq x y z
N PHE A 1 12.04 1.51 16.88
CA PHE A 1 12.69 0.36 16.22
C PHE A 1 13.67 -0.26 17.20
N GLU A 2 13.79 -1.58 17.24
CA GLU A 2 14.80 -2.28 18.06
C GLU A 2 16.06 -2.64 17.26
N LEU A 3 15.96 -2.60 15.92
CA LEU A 3 17.08 -2.78 14.98
C LEU A 3 17.40 -1.45 14.25
N PRO A 4 18.66 -1.24 13.80
CA PRO A 4 19.02 -0.06 13.01
C PRO A 4 18.23 0.03 11.70
N VAL A 5 17.65 1.20 11.44
CA VAL A 5 16.96 1.55 10.19
C VAL A 5 17.57 2.83 9.66
N HIS A 6 18.02 2.83 8.41
CA HIS A 6 18.51 4.05 7.75
C HIS A 6 17.33 4.76 7.07
N ILE A 7 16.96 5.93 7.59
CA ILE A 7 15.87 6.73 7.03
C ILE A 7 16.49 7.87 6.22
N GLN A 8 16.25 7.91 4.91
CA GLN A 8 16.72 9.02 4.08
C GLN A 8 15.89 10.30 4.31
N GLN A 9 16.26 11.38 3.61
CA GLN A 9 15.63 12.68 3.80
C GLN A 9 14.15 12.69 3.37
N LYS A 10 13.37 13.59 3.97
CA LYS A 10 11.97 13.85 3.61
C LYS A 10 11.03 12.64 3.72
N CYS A 11 11.33 11.70 4.63
CA CYS A 11 10.47 10.55 4.88
C CYS A 11 9.48 10.83 6.02
N ILE A 12 8.29 10.25 5.92
CA ILE A 12 7.33 10.18 7.02
C ILE A 12 7.17 8.72 7.36
N VAL A 13 7.54 8.33 8.58
CA VAL A 13 7.46 6.95 9.05
C VAL A 13 6.62 6.93 10.32
N SER A 14 5.45 6.33 10.25
CA SER A 14 4.46 6.38 11.32
C SER A 14 3.99 4.99 11.70
N ASN A 15 3.99 4.68 12.99
CA ASN A 15 3.47 3.40 13.52
C ASN A 15 4.15 2.15 12.93
N CYS A 16 5.34 2.28 12.33
CA CYS A 16 6.10 1.15 11.83
C CYS A 16 6.94 0.52 12.96
N GLN A 17 7.09 -0.80 12.92
CA GLN A 17 7.84 -1.54 13.92
C GLN A 17 8.90 -2.43 13.27
N LEU A 18 10.01 -2.60 13.97
CA LEU A 18 11.06 -3.56 13.62
C LEU A 18 11.63 -4.09 14.94
N THR A 19 11.50 -5.39 15.21
CA THR A 19 11.88 -6.04 16.48
C THR A 19 12.92 -7.14 16.28
N TRP A 20 13.59 -7.53 17.36
CA TRP A 20 14.38 -8.75 17.41
C TRP A 20 13.45 -9.98 17.33
N GLY A 21 13.76 -10.98 16.50
CA GLY A 21 13.02 -12.26 16.47
C GLY A 21 12.48 -12.72 15.11
N GLU A 22 12.37 -11.83 14.12
CA GLU A 22 12.09 -12.27 12.74
C GLU A 22 13.41 -12.63 12.04
N LYS A 23 13.70 -13.94 11.97
CA LYS A 23 14.90 -14.57 11.35
C LYS A 23 16.13 -13.66 11.31
N ALA A 24 16.96 -13.76 12.35
CA ALA A 24 18.20 -12.99 12.56
C ALA A 24 19.27 -13.06 11.45
N ALA A 25 19.02 -13.79 10.35
CA ALA A 25 19.95 -13.90 9.23
C ALA A 25 19.80 -12.78 8.17
N ASP A 26 18.67 -12.05 8.16
CA ASP A 26 18.37 -11.00 7.17
C ASP A 26 18.53 -9.57 7.73
N HIS A 27 19.53 -9.35 8.59
CA HIS A 27 19.89 -7.99 9.08
C HIS A 27 20.59 -7.14 8.00
N ALA A 28 20.20 -7.28 6.73
CA ALA A 28 20.50 -6.26 5.74
C ALA A 28 20.03 -4.91 6.31
N ARG A 29 20.90 -3.90 6.27
CA ARG A 29 20.58 -2.55 6.74
C ARG A 29 19.34 -2.07 6.00
N LEU A 30 18.20 -2.09 6.67
CA LEU A 30 16.93 -1.68 6.08
C LEU A 30 16.99 -0.16 5.85
N ALA A 31 16.89 0.24 4.59
CA ALA A 31 16.98 1.62 4.17
C ALA A 31 15.64 2.07 3.58
N ILE A 32 15.08 3.14 4.12
CA ILE A 32 13.88 3.79 3.57
C ILE A 32 14.34 4.87 2.58
N PRO A 33 13.96 4.79 1.29
CA PRO A 33 14.35 5.79 0.30
C PRO A 33 13.78 7.18 0.57
N LYS A 34 14.48 8.20 0.06
CA LYS A 34 14.10 9.60 0.19
C LYS A 34 12.66 9.84 -0.27
N GLY A 35 11.97 10.74 0.41
CA GLY A 35 10.63 11.17 -0.01
C GLY A 35 9.57 10.08 0.10
N THR A 36 9.73 9.11 1.00
CA THR A 36 8.78 8.01 1.17
C THR A 36 7.89 8.24 2.39
N PHE A 37 6.59 8.09 2.21
CA PHE A 37 5.64 7.92 3.31
C PHE A 37 5.47 6.44 3.60
N LEU A 38 5.56 6.03 4.88
CA LEU A 38 5.22 4.69 5.36
C LEU A 38 4.34 4.78 6.60
N HIS A 39 3.27 3.99 6.63
CA HIS A 39 2.44 3.84 7.82
C HIS A 39 1.89 2.43 7.96
N THR A 40 2.05 1.81 9.14
CA THR A 40 1.44 0.49 9.38
C THR A 40 0.10 0.63 10.09
N VAL A 41 -0.94 0.06 9.50
CA VAL A 41 -2.32 0.05 10.00
C VAL A 41 -2.69 -1.38 10.41
N PRO A 42 -3.13 -1.63 11.65
CA PRO A 42 -3.76 -2.89 12.00
C PRO A 42 -5.17 -2.92 11.40
N VAL A 43 -5.54 -4.05 10.81
CA VAL A 43 -6.82 -4.27 10.13
C VAL A 43 -7.42 -5.61 10.52
N THR A 44 -8.74 -5.71 10.50
CA THR A 44 -9.45 -6.98 10.73
C THR A 44 -9.71 -7.65 9.39
N VAL A 45 -9.07 -8.78 9.15
CA VAL A 45 -9.27 -9.62 7.95
C VAL A 45 -9.57 -11.03 8.43
N ASP A 46 -10.67 -11.63 7.96
CA ASP A 46 -11.14 -12.95 8.38
C ASP A 46 -11.22 -13.11 9.91
N HIS A 47 -11.77 -12.10 10.58
CA HIS A 47 -11.88 -12.01 12.05
C HIS A 47 -10.54 -12.03 12.81
N GLN A 48 -9.42 -11.85 12.12
CA GLN A 48 -8.09 -11.79 12.72
C GLN A 48 -7.47 -10.40 12.50
N THR A 49 -6.77 -9.89 13.52
CA THR A 49 -5.92 -8.72 13.34
C THR A 49 -4.74 -9.06 12.43
N LYS A 50 -4.65 -8.36 11.31
CA LYS A 50 -3.49 -8.33 10.40
C LYS A 50 -2.91 -6.92 10.37
N TYR A 51 -1.77 -6.76 9.72
CA TYR A 51 -1.05 -5.49 9.62
C TYR A 51 -0.72 -5.20 8.16
N VAL A 52 -1.06 -3.99 7.71
CA VAL A 52 -0.80 -3.51 6.36
C VAL A 52 0.05 -2.25 6.45
N THR A 53 1.18 -2.23 5.75
CA THR A 53 2.04 -1.05 5.68
C THR A 53 1.80 -0.36 4.36
N ILE A 54 1.14 0.79 4.42
CA ILE A 54 0.92 1.65 3.27
C ILE A 54 2.20 2.41 2.96
N PHE A 55 2.47 2.61 1.67
CA PHE A 55 3.61 3.39 1.21
C PHE A 55 3.35 4.07 -0.13
N PHE A 56 3.90 5.27 -0.29
CA PHE A 56 3.87 6.05 -1.52
C PHE A 56 4.95 7.14 -1.47
N SER A 57 5.32 7.68 -2.63
CA SER A 57 6.19 8.85 -2.70
C SER A 57 5.43 10.09 -2.23
N ILE A 58 6.11 11.05 -1.60
CA ILE A 58 5.53 12.36 -1.25
C ILE A 58 5.03 13.13 -2.48
N ASP A 59 5.51 12.77 -3.68
CA ASP A 59 5.12 13.36 -4.95
C ASP A 59 3.95 12.60 -5.62
N ASP A 60 3.52 11.46 -5.08
CA ASP A 60 2.41 10.69 -5.62
C ASP A 60 1.06 11.38 -5.35
N ASN A 61 0.23 11.49 -6.39
CA ASN A 61 -1.13 12.04 -6.26
C ASN A 61 -2.15 10.92 -6.05
N LEU A 62 -2.51 10.69 -4.78
CA LEU A 62 -3.43 9.61 -4.40
C LEU A 62 -4.83 9.70 -5.03
N LYS A 63 -5.28 10.92 -5.37
CA LYS A 63 -6.62 11.21 -5.89
C LYS A 63 -6.65 11.39 -7.41
N LYS A 64 -5.49 11.39 -8.08
CA LYS A 64 -5.45 11.47 -9.54
C LYS A 64 -6.09 10.21 -10.10
N SER A 65 -7.17 10.40 -10.85
CA SER A 65 -7.91 9.32 -11.48
C SER A 65 -7.59 9.22 -12.96
N VAL A 66 -7.50 8.00 -13.47
CA VAL A 66 -7.35 7.66 -14.89
C VAL A 66 -8.39 6.60 -15.28
N SER A 67 -8.63 6.39 -16.57
CA SER A 67 -9.42 5.24 -17.02
C SER A 67 -8.73 3.93 -16.63
N SER A 68 -9.49 2.87 -16.39
CA SER A 68 -8.95 1.54 -16.02
C SER A 68 -7.98 1.00 -17.07
N GLU A 69 -8.15 1.35 -18.35
CA GLU A 69 -7.23 1.03 -19.45
C GLU A 69 -5.84 1.66 -19.27
N LYS A 70 -5.78 2.85 -18.67
CA LYS A 70 -4.55 3.62 -18.47
C LYS A 70 -3.92 3.41 -17.10
N VAL A 71 -4.40 2.43 -16.31
CA VAL A 71 -3.93 2.20 -14.94
C VAL A 71 -2.41 2.03 -14.84
N GLU A 72 -1.78 1.35 -15.80
CA GLU A 72 -0.35 1.05 -15.77
C GLU A 72 0.50 2.32 -15.91
N SER A 73 -0.05 3.38 -16.53
CA SER A 73 0.61 4.68 -16.67
C SER A 73 0.44 5.60 -15.46
N LEU A 74 -0.29 5.17 -14.43
CA LEU A 74 -0.51 5.99 -13.23
C LEU A 74 0.82 6.14 -12.48
N PRO A 75 1.29 7.38 -12.21
CA PRO A 75 2.54 7.59 -11.49
C PRO A 75 2.51 6.95 -10.09
N PHE A 76 3.58 6.26 -9.72
CA PHE A 76 3.74 5.62 -8.42
C PHE A 76 5.22 5.41 -8.09
N MET A 77 5.65 5.78 -6.88
CA MET A 77 7.01 5.50 -6.37
C MET A 77 8.15 5.94 -7.32
N ASN A 78 8.03 7.14 -7.89
CA ASN A 78 8.97 7.73 -8.88
C ASN A 78 9.03 7.01 -10.25
N SER A 79 8.10 6.12 -10.53
CA SER A 79 7.90 5.46 -11.82
C SER A 79 6.39 5.40 -12.10
N ASP A 80 5.88 4.27 -12.55
CA ASP A 80 4.46 4.02 -12.77
C ASP A 80 3.99 2.66 -12.19
N ILE A 81 2.68 2.48 -12.15
CA ILE A 81 2.04 1.26 -11.66
C ILE A 81 2.43 0.04 -12.49
N GLY A 82 2.58 0.17 -13.81
CA GLY A 82 2.97 -0.95 -14.69
C GLY A 82 4.35 -1.50 -14.32
N HIS A 83 5.32 -0.61 -14.08
CA HIS A 83 6.65 -0.95 -13.58
C HIS A 83 6.57 -1.65 -12.22
N PHE A 84 5.81 -1.09 -11.29
CA PHE A 84 5.62 -1.70 -9.98
C PHE A 84 5.01 -3.10 -10.07
N MET A 85 3.95 -3.28 -10.87
CA MET A 85 3.31 -4.57 -11.10
C MET A 85 4.30 -5.60 -11.65
N LYS A 86 5.10 -5.23 -12.65
CA LYS A 86 6.11 -6.11 -13.26
C LYS A 86 7.16 -6.56 -12.24
N VAL A 87 7.66 -5.63 -11.42
CA VAL A 87 8.62 -5.93 -10.35
C VAL A 87 7.99 -6.85 -9.30
N GLN A 88 6.73 -6.64 -8.96
CA GLN A 88 6.02 -7.41 -7.92
C GLN A 88 5.35 -8.69 -8.42
N GLY A 89 5.46 -8.99 -9.72
CA GLY A 89 4.80 -10.14 -10.34
C GLY A 89 3.28 -10.11 -10.21
N LEU A 90 2.69 -8.91 -10.27
CA LEU A 90 1.25 -8.68 -10.14
C LEU A 90 0.60 -8.53 -11.51
N LEU A 91 -0.62 -9.06 -11.63
CA LEU A 91 -1.51 -8.87 -12.77
C LEU A 91 -2.51 -7.75 -12.48
N LYS A 92 -3.09 -7.19 -13.54
CA LYS A 92 -4.06 -6.10 -13.45
C LYS A 92 -5.25 -6.49 -12.57
N GLU A 93 -5.76 -7.71 -12.71
CA GLU A 93 -6.85 -8.25 -11.88
C GLU A 93 -6.52 -8.29 -10.38
N ASN A 94 -5.24 -8.38 -9.99
CA ASN A 94 -4.85 -8.44 -8.59
C ASN A 94 -4.96 -7.07 -7.89
N ILE A 95 -4.85 -5.98 -8.66
CA ILE A 95 -4.81 -4.62 -8.11
C ILE A 95 -6.10 -3.82 -8.33
N MET A 96 -6.98 -4.30 -9.21
CA MET A 96 -8.25 -3.63 -9.52
C MET A 96 -9.22 -3.70 -8.33
N PRO A 97 -9.98 -2.63 -8.07
CA PRO A 97 -11.01 -2.66 -7.03
C PRO A 97 -12.17 -3.60 -7.41
N ASP A 98 -12.77 -4.25 -6.41
CA ASP A 98 -13.78 -5.30 -6.62
C ASP A 98 -15.03 -4.80 -7.36
N TYR A 99 -15.44 -3.55 -7.12
CA TYR A 99 -16.60 -2.97 -7.78
C TYR A 99 -16.42 -2.78 -9.30
N LEU A 100 -15.18 -2.84 -9.82
CA LEU A 100 -14.92 -2.85 -11.25
C LEU A 100 -14.87 -4.26 -11.84
N GLN A 101 -14.74 -5.29 -11.00
CA GLN A 101 -14.79 -6.69 -11.40
C GLN A 101 -16.24 -7.18 -11.55
N ASP A 102 -17.17 -6.62 -10.76
CA ASP A 102 -18.59 -7.00 -10.74
C ASP A 102 -19.50 -6.22 -11.70
N ARG A 103 -18.96 -5.24 -12.46
CA ARG A 103 -19.75 -4.41 -13.38
C ARG A 103 -20.07 -5.15 -14.68
N ASN A 104 -21.18 -5.89 -14.68
CA ASN A 104 -22.07 -5.90 -15.84
C ASN A 104 -22.50 -4.45 -16.14
N GLU A 105 -22.69 -4.12 -17.42
CA GLU A 105 -22.69 -2.79 -18.07
C GLU A 105 -23.61 -1.66 -17.51
N ASN A 106 -24.30 -1.83 -16.37
CA ASN A 106 -25.50 -1.07 -16.05
C ASN A 106 -25.48 -0.20 -14.77
N MET A 107 -24.34 0.05 -14.11
CA MET A 107 -24.34 0.95 -12.94
C MET A 107 -23.18 1.93 -12.96
N SER A 108 -23.50 3.20 -13.24
CA SER A 108 -22.60 4.32 -13.46
C SER A 108 -22.00 4.87 -12.17
N ALA A 109 -20.70 5.18 -12.20
CA ALA A 109 -20.12 6.16 -11.29
C ALA A 109 -19.50 7.24 -12.19
N SER A 110 -20.24 8.33 -12.36
CA SER A 110 -19.88 9.45 -13.21
C SER A 110 -18.81 10.30 -12.52
N LEU A 111 -17.80 10.76 -13.26
CA LEU A 111 -17.16 12.03 -12.93
C LEU A 111 -18.14 13.17 -13.28
N PRO A 112 -18.15 14.28 -12.51
CA PRO A 112 -18.63 15.55 -13.03
C PRO A 112 -17.60 16.02 -14.07
N SER A 113 -17.89 15.77 -15.35
CA SER A 113 -17.15 16.38 -16.44
C SER A 113 -17.75 17.77 -16.70
N GLU A 114 -17.02 18.80 -16.28
CA GLU A 114 -17.20 20.11 -16.93
C GLU A 114 -16.66 19.98 -18.36
N ASN A 115 -17.61 19.97 -19.31
CA ASN A 115 -17.46 20.14 -20.75
C ASN A 115 -17.37 18.86 -21.61
N ASN A 116 -18.49 18.66 -22.33
CA ASN A 116 -18.66 18.04 -23.66
C ASN A 116 -18.76 16.50 -23.81
N SER A 117 -20.03 16.07 -23.86
CA SER A 117 -20.67 15.34 -24.98
C SER A 117 -20.04 14.06 -25.55
N HIS A 118 -20.40 12.93 -24.93
CA HIS A 118 -20.65 11.55 -25.43
C HIS A 118 -20.31 10.60 -24.28
N GLY A 119 -21.33 10.19 -23.53
CA GLY A 119 -21.19 9.50 -22.26
C GLY A 119 -20.73 8.05 -22.42
N GLU A 120 -19.45 7.84 -22.67
CA GLU A 120 -18.81 6.56 -22.37
C GLU A 120 -18.69 6.42 -20.85
N ASN A 121 -19.20 5.31 -20.29
CA ASN A 121 -19.02 4.96 -18.89
C ASN A 121 -17.55 4.60 -18.64
N ILE A 122 -16.70 5.59 -18.43
CA ILE A 122 -15.28 5.37 -18.15
C ILE A 122 -15.14 4.89 -16.71
N ASN A 123 -14.74 3.63 -16.53
CA ASN A 123 -14.35 3.10 -15.23
C ASN A 123 -13.06 3.79 -14.77
N VAL A 124 -13.14 4.53 -13.65
CA VAL A 124 -12.02 5.33 -13.13
C VAL A 124 -11.29 4.64 -11.98
N VAL A 125 -9.97 4.74 -11.99
CA VAL A 125 -9.06 4.18 -10.97
C VAL A 125 -8.05 5.23 -10.51
N SER A 126 -7.63 5.16 -9.26
CA SER A 126 -6.62 6.02 -8.64
C SER A 126 -5.83 5.23 -7.58
N LEU A 127 -4.70 5.75 -7.11
CA LEU A 127 -3.92 5.05 -6.05
C LEU A 127 -4.73 4.86 -4.76
N TRP A 128 -5.80 5.64 -4.56
CA TRP A 128 -6.72 5.47 -3.45
C TRP A 128 -7.48 4.13 -3.46
N ASN A 129 -7.87 3.67 -4.65
CA ASN A 129 -8.70 2.46 -4.82
C ASN A 129 -7.94 1.25 -5.39
N LEU A 130 -6.68 1.43 -5.81
CA LEU A 130 -5.83 0.31 -6.21
C LEU A 130 -5.39 -0.51 -5.00
N LYS A 131 -5.49 -1.83 -5.12
CA LYS A 131 -5.05 -2.80 -4.12
C LYS A 131 -3.55 -3.04 -4.26
N LEU A 132 -2.75 -2.33 -3.46
CA LEU A 132 -1.29 -2.35 -3.55
C LEU A 132 -0.61 -2.92 -2.31
N TYR A 133 -1.33 -3.01 -1.19
CA TYR A 133 -0.71 -3.21 0.12
C TYR A 133 -1.07 -4.59 0.69
N PRO A 134 -0.09 -5.50 0.86
CA PRO A 134 -0.36 -6.83 1.39
C PRO A 134 -0.58 -6.82 2.91
N ALA A 135 -1.51 -7.65 3.38
CA ALA A 135 -1.68 -7.91 4.81
C ALA A 135 -0.68 -8.96 5.32
N LYS A 136 -0.10 -8.73 6.51
CA LYS A 136 0.79 -9.67 7.21
C LYS A 136 0.29 -9.94 8.63
N SER A 137 0.77 -11.02 9.23
CA SER A 137 0.42 -11.43 10.60
C SER A 137 1.09 -10.59 11.69
N SER A 138 2.16 -9.87 11.38
CA SER A 138 2.89 -9.02 12.33
C SER A 138 3.19 -7.65 11.72
N MET A 139 3.33 -6.65 12.60
CA MET A 139 3.72 -5.29 12.22
C MET A 139 5.13 -5.25 11.60
N PRO A 140 6.15 -5.94 12.15
CA PRO A 140 7.48 -5.97 11.55
C PRO A 140 7.54 -6.65 10.18
N ALA A 141 6.82 -7.78 9.99
CA ALA A 141 6.75 -8.44 8.68
C ALA A 141 6.09 -7.53 7.64
N SER A 142 5.02 -6.82 8.01
CA SER A 142 4.35 -5.85 7.14
C SER A 142 5.28 -4.72 6.72
N PHE A 143 6.01 -4.14 7.67
CA PHE A 143 6.94 -3.05 7.41
C PHE A 143 8.12 -3.49 6.52
N LYS A 144 8.71 -4.66 6.80
CA LYS A 144 9.79 -5.23 5.97
C LYS A 144 9.33 -5.49 4.55
N ASP A 145 8.14 -6.06 4.38
CA ASP A 145 7.59 -6.36 3.06
C ASP A 145 7.38 -5.10 2.23
N ALA A 146 6.86 -4.02 2.83
CA ALA A 146 6.74 -2.72 2.18
C ALA A 146 8.10 -2.13 1.75
N VAL A 147 9.09 -2.13 2.64
CA VAL A 147 10.43 -1.60 2.32
C VAL A 147 11.13 -2.46 1.27
N ASN A 148 10.94 -3.78 1.30
CA ASN A 148 11.41 -4.68 0.26
C ASN A 148 10.73 -4.39 -1.08
N ALA A 149 9.41 -4.22 -1.12
CA ALA A 149 8.68 -3.90 -2.35
C ALA A 149 9.20 -2.62 -3.01
N ILE A 150 9.43 -1.57 -2.21
CA ILE A 150 10.04 -0.31 -2.66
C ILE A 150 11.46 -0.53 -3.19
N SER A 151 12.28 -1.28 -2.44
CA SER A 151 13.68 -1.54 -2.80
C SER A 151 13.78 -2.31 -4.11
N LEU A 152 12.95 -3.33 -4.30
CA LEU A 152 12.87 -4.11 -5.53
C LEU A 152 12.47 -3.26 -6.73
N ALA A 153 11.51 -2.33 -6.55
CA ALA A 153 11.09 -1.41 -7.60
C ALA A 153 12.21 -0.44 -8.01
N THR A 154 13.07 -0.06 -7.05
CA THR A 154 14.22 0.81 -7.27
C THR A 154 15.36 0.10 -8.01
N ILE A 155 15.63 -1.17 -7.69
CA ILE A 155 16.72 -1.95 -8.30
C ILE A 155 16.28 -2.83 -9.48
N ASN A 156 15.02 -2.70 -9.92
CA ASN A 156 14.43 -3.47 -11.03
C ASN A 156 14.54 -5.00 -10.87
N LYS A 157 14.45 -5.50 -9.63
CA LYS A 157 14.50 -6.95 -9.33
C LYS A 157 13.10 -7.50 -9.14
N SER A 158 12.74 -8.55 -9.88
CA SER A 158 11.40 -9.15 -9.79
C SER A 158 11.26 -10.11 -8.60
N GLN A 159 10.11 -10.06 -7.93
CA GLN A 159 9.68 -11.01 -6.90
C GLN A 159 8.16 -11.12 -6.93
N LYS A 160 7.61 -12.31 -6.67
CA LYS A 160 6.15 -12.49 -6.54
C LYS A 160 5.63 -12.02 -5.18
N MET A 161 4.65 -11.12 -5.17
CA MET A 161 3.95 -10.67 -3.96
C MET A 161 2.82 -11.62 -3.54
N SER A 162 2.40 -11.52 -2.27
CA SER A 162 1.17 -12.13 -1.74
C SER A 162 -0.06 -11.60 -2.46
N VAL A 163 -1.09 -12.45 -2.62
CA VAL A 163 -2.31 -12.12 -3.40
C VAL A 163 -3.34 -11.33 -2.59
N SER A 164 -3.30 -11.38 -1.26
CA SER A 164 -4.23 -10.59 -0.43
C SER A 164 -3.75 -9.15 -0.30
N LEU A 165 -4.13 -8.32 -1.28
CA LEU A 165 -3.82 -6.90 -1.39
C LEU A 165 -5.02 -6.05 -1.01
N PHE A 166 -4.75 -4.90 -0.40
CA PHE A 166 -5.75 -3.93 0.04
C PHE A 166 -5.43 -2.56 -0.53
N SER A 167 -6.47 -1.78 -0.80
CA SER A 167 -6.40 -0.37 -1.19
C SER A 167 -6.48 0.55 0.01
N LEU A 168 -6.14 1.83 -0.15
CA LEU A 168 -6.34 2.82 0.93
C LEU A 168 -7.81 2.91 1.36
N ALA A 169 -8.73 2.78 0.40
CA ALA A 169 -10.16 2.75 0.67
C ALA A 169 -10.55 1.55 1.56
N ASP A 170 -10.04 0.36 1.27
CA ASP A 170 -10.33 -0.85 2.07
C ASP A 170 -9.85 -0.69 3.51
N LEU A 171 -8.65 -0.13 3.69
CA LEU A 171 -8.04 0.03 5.01
C LEU A 171 -8.82 0.99 5.92
N LEU A 172 -9.55 1.96 5.37
CA LEU A 172 -10.42 2.83 6.18
C LEU A 172 -11.59 2.08 6.80
N VAL A 173 -12.13 1.10 6.09
CA VAL A 173 -13.26 0.28 6.53
C VAL A 173 -12.77 -0.82 7.48
N LEU A 174 -11.64 -1.43 7.17
CA LEU A 174 -11.12 -2.61 7.88
C LEU A 174 -10.29 -2.28 9.12
N LYS A 175 -9.95 -1.02 9.38
CA LYS A 175 -9.06 -0.64 10.49
C LYS A 175 -9.52 -1.23 11.83
N ASP A 176 -8.58 -1.87 12.52
CA ASP A 176 -8.79 -2.43 13.85
C ASP A 176 -8.48 -1.36 14.92
N VAL A 177 -9.52 -0.59 15.28
CA VAL A 177 -9.39 0.49 16.26
C VAL A 177 -8.97 -0.02 17.64
N GLN A 178 -9.43 -1.21 18.02
CA GLN A 178 -9.10 -1.77 19.33
C GLN A 178 -7.62 -2.17 19.38
N ALA A 179 -7.09 -2.81 18.33
CA ALA A 179 -5.67 -3.11 18.23
C ALA A 179 -4.81 -1.84 18.25
N MET A 180 -5.23 -0.76 17.55
CA MET A 180 -4.53 0.52 17.60
C MET A 180 -4.43 1.08 19.03
N LEU A 181 -5.54 1.06 19.78
CA LEU A 181 -5.56 1.54 21.17
C LEU A 181 -4.71 0.66 22.09
N ASN A 182 -4.79 -0.66 21.94
CA ASN A 182 -4.00 -1.61 22.72
C ASN A 182 -2.50 -1.43 22.47
N PHE A 183 -2.11 -1.24 21.21
CA PHE A 183 -0.73 -0.96 20.82
C PHE A 183 -0.23 0.36 21.43
N ARG A 184 -1.02 1.44 21.35
CA ARG A 184 -0.64 2.71 21.99
C ARG A 184 -0.47 2.59 23.50
N LYS A 185 -1.36 1.87 24.17
CA LYS A 185 -1.26 1.61 25.62
C LYS A 185 -0.01 0.80 25.96
N SER A 186 0.33 -0.21 25.15
CA SER A 186 1.53 -1.02 25.39
C SER A 186 2.82 -0.22 25.15
N LEU A 187 2.84 0.66 24.15
CA LEU A 187 3.94 1.60 23.94
C LEU A 187 4.10 2.58 25.10
N PHE A 188 3.00 3.15 25.60
CA PHE A 188 3.04 4.07 26.74
C PHE A 188 3.71 3.41 27.96
N LYS A 189 3.31 2.17 28.30
CA LYS A 189 3.91 1.38 29.39
C LYS A 189 5.38 0.99 29.20
N LYS A 190 5.90 1.08 27.98
CA LYS A 190 7.32 0.76 27.69
C LYS A 190 8.21 2.00 27.77
N ILE A 191 7.62 3.18 27.60
CA ILE A 191 8.33 4.46 27.55
C ILE A 191 8.29 5.15 28.92
N PHE A 192 7.22 4.94 29.68
CA PHE A 192 6.99 5.45 31.03
C PHE A 192 6.84 4.29 32.01
#